data_AF-A0A127MH99-F1
#
_entry.id   AF-A0A127MH99-F1
#
_cell.length_a   1.000
_cell.length_b   1.000
_cell.length_c   1.000
_cell.angle_alpha   90.00
_cell.angle_beta   90.00
_cell.angle_gamma   90.00
#
_symmetry.space_group_name_H-M   'P 1'
#
loop_
_entity.id
_entity.type
_entity.pdbx_description
1 polymer ?
#
loop_
_entity_poly.entity_id
_entity_poly.type
_entity_poly.pdbx_seq_one_letter_code
_entity_poly.pdbx_strand_id
1 'polypeptide(L)'
;MIIMLRSISLALASLSVLASSPAWCDPGETAEAAPLGVERGDGVVLLYRSGMLEIRADGRALSKGAKGQQIRVFNQATRRTISGVVEGPGMVVIEAAPSARGSW
;
A
#
# COMPACT_ATOMS: atom_id res chain seq x y z
N MET A 1 -3.61 -55.19 6.45
CA MET A 1 -2.89 -55.74 5.29
C MET A 1 -1.81 -54.74 4.88
N ILE A 2 -0.53 -55.05 5.19
CA ILE A 2 0.70 -54.72 4.43
C ILE A 2 1.27 -53.26 4.54
N ILE A 3 2.17 -53.09 5.53
CA ILE A 3 3.52 -52.43 5.54
C ILE A 3 3.80 -51.08 4.81
N MET A 4 4.33 -50.09 5.54
CA MET A 4 5.77 -49.78 5.46
C MET A 4 6.24 -48.80 6.55
N LEU A 5 7.41 -49.15 7.09
CA LEU A 5 8.15 -48.59 8.20
C LEU A 5 9.29 -47.72 7.65
N ARG A 6 9.45 -46.46 8.10
CA ARG A 6 10.75 -45.77 8.21
C ARG A 6 10.62 -44.75 9.36
N SER A 7 11.05 -45.12 10.57
CA SER A 7 12.38 -44.76 11.12
C SER A 7 12.42 -43.27 11.50
N ILE A 8 12.12 -42.94 12.77
CA ILE A 8 13.12 -42.68 13.84
C ILE A 8 13.89 -41.38 13.57
N SER A 9 13.45 -40.32 14.22
CA SER A 9 14.33 -39.22 14.65
C SER A 9 14.22 -39.12 16.16
N LEU A 10 15.15 -39.78 16.84
CA LEU A 10 15.47 -39.49 18.24
C LEU A 10 16.52 -38.39 18.23
N ALA A 11 16.21 -37.23 18.77
CA ALA A 11 17.21 -36.28 19.24
C ALA A 11 16.69 -35.65 20.53
N LEU A 12 17.22 -36.20 21.62
CA LEU A 12 17.09 -35.77 23.01
C LEU A 12 17.85 -34.45 23.23
N ALA A 13 17.23 -33.52 23.97
CA ALA A 13 17.85 -32.64 24.98
C ALA A 13 16.81 -31.57 25.35
N SER A 14 16.24 -31.62 26.56
CA SER A 14 16.65 -30.80 27.72
C SER A 14 16.46 -29.29 27.45
N LEU A 15 15.66 -28.52 28.19
CA LEU A 15 15.61 -28.42 29.65
C LEU A 15 14.47 -27.44 30.03
N SER A 16 14.02 -27.54 31.28
CA SER A 16 13.31 -26.50 32.07
C SER A 16 11.79 -26.32 31.93
N VAL A 17 11.12 -27.02 32.83
CA VAL A 17 9.92 -26.60 33.57
C VAL A 17 10.07 -25.16 34.11
N LEU A 18 9.05 -24.31 33.96
CA LEU A 18 8.20 -23.77 35.05
C LEU A 18 7.47 -22.47 34.64
N ALA A 19 6.14 -22.45 34.83
CA ALA A 19 5.23 -21.29 34.81
C ALA A 19 5.08 -20.58 33.45
N SER A 20 3.93 -20.12 32.98
CA SER A 20 2.72 -19.67 33.63
C SER A 20 1.64 -19.60 32.54
N SER A 21 0.39 -19.94 32.89
CA SER A 21 -0.86 -19.44 32.26
C SER A 21 -1.06 -19.65 30.75
N PRO A 22 -2.13 -20.34 30.29
CA PRO A 22 -2.68 -20.01 28.98
C PRO A 22 -3.30 -18.62 29.11
N ALA A 23 -2.54 -17.56 28.83
CA ALA A 23 -3.11 -16.26 28.56
C ALA A 23 -3.82 -16.38 27.20
N TRP A 24 -5.14 -16.44 27.27
CA TRP A 24 -6.01 -16.21 26.13
C TRP A 24 -5.82 -14.75 25.70
N CYS A 25 -4.97 -14.55 24.71
CA CYS A 25 -4.84 -13.38 23.81
C CYS A 25 -3.59 -13.72 22.99
N ASP A 26 -3.59 -13.69 21.65
CA ASP A 26 -3.87 -12.48 20.89
C ASP A 26 -4.56 -12.79 19.56
N PRO A 27 -5.79 -12.32 19.32
CA PRO A 27 -6.20 -11.89 17.99
C PRO A 27 -5.54 -10.55 17.69
N GLY A 28 -4.22 -10.55 17.47
CA GLY A 28 -3.58 -9.51 16.68
C GLY A 28 -3.72 -9.93 15.21
N GLU A 29 -4.89 -9.86 14.58
CA GLU A 29 -5.44 -8.58 14.12
C GLU A 29 -4.44 -7.44 14.30
N THR A 30 -3.28 -7.59 13.62
CA THR A 30 -2.63 -6.43 13.06
C THR A 30 -3.71 -5.85 12.17
N ALA A 31 -4.51 -4.94 12.73
CA ALA A 31 -5.21 -3.95 11.97
C ALA A 31 -4.11 -3.32 11.13
N GLU A 32 -3.96 -3.86 9.93
CA GLU A 32 -3.24 -3.26 8.84
C GLU A 32 -3.77 -1.84 8.88
N ALA A 33 -2.96 -0.95 9.43
CA ALA A 33 -3.28 0.45 9.50
C ALA A 33 -3.26 0.86 8.05
N ALA A 34 -4.35 0.58 7.33
CA ALA A 34 -4.51 0.81 5.92
C ALA A 34 -4.12 2.27 5.81
N PRO A 35 -2.93 2.57 5.26
CA PRO A 35 -2.42 3.91 5.36
C PRO A 35 -3.51 4.74 4.73
N LEU A 36 -4.09 5.66 5.49
CA LEU A 36 -5.21 6.50 5.03
C LEU A 36 -4.70 7.51 3.98
N GLY A 37 -3.71 7.10 3.19
CA GLY A 37 -2.75 7.87 2.45
C GLY A 37 -1.90 6.93 1.59
N VAL A 38 -0.82 7.48 1.07
CA VAL A 38 0.10 6.80 0.17
C VAL A 38 1.52 7.02 0.66
N GLU A 39 2.39 6.04 0.44
CA GLU A 39 3.80 6.16 0.78
C GLU A 39 4.65 6.57 -0.41
N ARG A 40 5.90 6.99 -0.16
CA ARG A 40 6.84 7.25 -1.24
C ARG A 40 7.24 5.92 -1.88
N GLY A 41 7.03 5.81 -3.18
CA GLY A 41 7.36 4.62 -3.97
C GLY A 41 6.16 3.72 -4.25
N ASP A 42 5.02 3.99 -3.64
CA ASP A 42 3.78 3.24 -3.89
C ASP A 42 3.31 3.40 -5.33
N GLY A 43 2.75 2.30 -5.86
CA GLY A 43 1.94 2.33 -7.07
C GLY A 43 0.61 3.00 -6.75
N VAL A 44 0.28 4.05 -7.47
CA VAL A 44 -0.97 4.81 -7.25
C VAL A 44 -1.72 4.96 -8.56
N VAL A 45 -3.04 4.99 -8.49
CA VAL A 45 -3.92 5.34 -9.59
C VAL A 45 -4.10 6.86 -9.59
N LEU A 46 -3.73 7.46 -10.71
CA LEU A 46 -3.91 8.87 -11.01
C LEU A 46 -5.27 9.08 -11.66
N LEU A 47 -6.12 9.86 -11.01
CA LEU A 47 -7.42 10.27 -11.52
C LEU A 47 -7.37 11.70 -12.01
N TYR A 48 -7.20 11.89 -13.32
CA TYR A 48 -7.25 13.21 -13.93
C TYR A 48 -8.70 13.61 -14.15
N ARG A 49 -9.13 14.69 -13.48
CA ARG A 49 -10.46 15.28 -13.65
C ARG A 49 -10.33 16.62 -14.37
N SER A 50 -10.99 16.75 -15.52
CA SER A 50 -11.09 17.99 -16.31
C SER A 50 -12.50 18.15 -16.89
N GLY A 51 -13.35 18.91 -16.21
CA GLY A 51 -14.77 19.04 -16.59
C GLY A 51 -15.49 17.68 -16.53
N MET A 52 -15.99 17.22 -17.68
CA MET A 52 -16.67 15.91 -17.81
C MET A 52 -15.71 14.75 -18.14
N LEU A 53 -14.42 15.02 -18.35
CA LEU A 53 -13.43 14.02 -18.70
C LEU A 53 -12.74 13.49 -17.44
N GLU A 54 -12.82 12.18 -17.23
CA GLU A 54 -12.10 11.45 -16.20
C GLU A 54 -11.15 10.45 -16.87
N ILE A 55 -9.84 10.59 -16.62
CA ILE A 55 -8.82 9.66 -17.12
C ILE A 55 -8.13 9.00 -15.94
N ARG A 56 -8.00 7.67 -16.02
CA ARG A 56 -7.23 6.87 -15.07
C ARG A 56 -5.89 6.52 -15.67
N ALA A 57 -4.83 6.72 -14.90
CA ALA A 57 -3.47 6.37 -15.32
C ALA A 57 -2.69 5.77 -14.15
N ASP A 58 -1.77 4.87 -14.45
CA ASP A 58 -0.86 4.33 -13.46
C ASP A 58 0.25 5.32 -13.15
N GLY A 59 0.48 5.52 -11.86
CA GLY A 59 1.45 6.44 -11.32
C GLY A 59 2.31 5.80 -10.24
N ARG A 60 3.33 6.55 -9.83
CA ARG A 60 4.15 6.20 -8.67
C ARG A 60 4.31 7.39 -7.76
N ALA A 61 3.91 7.26 -6.50
CA ALA A 61 4.04 8.32 -5.53
C ALA A 61 5.53 8.64 -5.31
N LEU A 62 5.93 9.89 -5.53
CA LEU A 62 7.30 10.36 -5.26
C LEU A 62 7.44 10.89 -3.83
N SER A 63 6.32 11.07 -3.12
CA SER A 63 6.28 11.56 -1.76
C SER A 63 5.11 10.91 -1.03
N LYS A 64 5.29 10.68 0.27
CA LYS A 64 4.20 10.22 1.13
C LYS A 64 3.18 11.34 1.34
N GLY A 65 1.93 10.98 1.52
CA GLY A 65 0.92 11.91 1.99
C GLY A 65 -0.38 11.23 2.40
N ALA A 66 -1.09 11.88 3.32
CA ALA A 66 -2.39 11.41 3.79
C ALA A 66 -3.52 11.91 2.87
N LYS A 67 -4.71 11.34 3.00
CA LYS A 67 -5.93 11.83 2.35
C LYS A 67 -6.09 13.35 2.53
N GLY A 68 -6.37 14.06 1.44
CA GLY A 68 -6.48 15.51 1.37
C GLY A 68 -5.13 16.23 1.20
N GLN A 69 -4.00 15.54 1.31
CA GLN A 69 -2.69 16.15 1.15
C GLN A 69 -2.27 16.17 -0.32
N GLN A 70 -1.67 17.29 -0.75
CA GLN A 70 -1.05 17.37 -2.06
C GLN A 70 0.31 16.67 -2.05
N ILE A 71 0.47 15.71 -2.95
CA ILE A 71 1.74 15.00 -3.16
C ILE A 71 2.20 15.10 -4.61
N ARG A 72 3.46 14.73 -4.81
CA ARG A 72 4.07 14.64 -6.13
C ARG A 72 4.06 13.19 -6.58
N VAL A 73 3.57 12.95 -7.80
CA VAL A 73 3.44 11.62 -8.40
C VAL A 73 4.13 11.61 -9.76
N PHE A 74 4.82 10.53 -10.07
CA PHE A 74 5.34 10.28 -11.40
C PHE A 74 4.29 9.55 -12.22
N ASN A 75 3.77 10.18 -13.27
CA ASN A 75 2.91 9.53 -14.24
C ASN A 75 3.76 8.63 -15.13
N GLN A 76 3.52 7.32 -15.06
CA GLN A 76 4.33 6.35 -15.79
C GLN A 76 4.02 6.36 -17.29
N ALA A 77 2.78 6.68 -17.67
CA ALA A 77 2.34 6.73 -19.06
C ALA A 77 2.99 7.90 -19.82
N THR A 78 3.02 9.10 -19.23
CA THR A 78 3.56 10.30 -19.88
C THR A 78 4.99 10.63 -19.47
N ARG A 79 5.55 9.90 -18.50
CA ARG A 79 6.87 10.17 -17.88
C ARG A 79 7.00 11.59 -17.33
N ARG A 80 5.92 12.13 -16.78
CA ARG A 80 5.88 13.49 -16.22
C ARG A 80 5.58 13.45 -14.74
N THR A 81 6.19 14.37 -14.02
CA THR A 81 5.94 14.54 -12.60
C THR A 81 4.80 15.53 -12.39
N ILE A 82 3.75 15.10 -11.73
CA ILE A 82 2.49 15.83 -11.61
C ILE A 82 2.12 15.94 -10.13
N SER A 83 1.51 17.05 -9.76
CA SER A 83 1.03 17.29 -8.41
C SER A 83 -0.46 16.96 -8.36
N GLY A 84 -0.87 16.23 -7.33
CA GLY A 84 -2.25 15.83 -7.12
C GLY A 84 -2.55 15.68 -5.63
N VAL A 85 -3.84 15.59 -5.31
CA VAL A 85 -4.34 15.44 -3.95
C VAL A 85 -4.67 13.98 -3.71
N VAL A 86 -4.17 13.41 -2.62
CA VAL A 86 -4.50 12.04 -2.24
C VAL A 86 -5.96 11.97 -1.84
N GLU A 87 -6.78 11.17 -2.54
CA GLU A 87 -8.19 10.99 -2.19
C GLU A 87 -8.39 9.82 -1.23
N GLY A 88 -7.50 8.82 -1.32
CA GLY A 88 -7.54 7.60 -0.54
C GLY A 88 -6.30 6.74 -0.75
N PRO A 89 -6.28 5.52 -0.18
CA PRO A 89 -5.16 4.61 -0.32
C PRO A 89 -4.94 4.27 -1.79
N GLY A 90 -3.73 4.53 -2.27
CA GLY A 90 -3.36 4.29 -3.68
C GLY A 90 -4.09 5.17 -4.70
N MET A 91 -4.85 6.19 -4.30
CA MET A 91 -5.62 7.04 -5.22
C MET A 91 -5.24 8.51 -5.09
N VAL A 92 -4.89 9.11 -6.22
CA VAL A 92 -4.50 10.52 -6.31
C VAL A 92 -5.31 11.22 -7.39
N VAL A 93 -6.00 12.28 -7.01
CA VAL A 93 -6.78 13.11 -7.92
C VAL A 93 -5.92 14.24 -8.41
N ILE A 94 -5.94 14.47 -9.71
CA ILE A 94 -5.28 15.61 -10.34
C ILE A 94 -6.35 16.45 -11.00
N GLU A 95 -6.54 17.65 -10.45
CA GLU A 95 -7.33 18.68 -11.11
C GLU A 95 -6.43 19.35 -12.13
N ALA A 96 -6.68 19.08 -13.42
CA ALA A 96 -6.03 19.82 -14.47
C ALA A 96 -6.60 21.24 -14.43
N ALA A 97 -5.83 22.20 -13.91
CA ALA A 97 -6.17 23.60 -14.09
C ALA A 97 -6.38 23.82 -15.60
N PRO A 98 -7.49 24.46 -16.02
CA PRO A 98 -7.69 24.78 -17.43
C PRO A 98 -6.46 25.54 -17.87
N SER A 99 -5.66 24.92 -18.74
CA SER A 99 -4.34 25.40 -19.16
C SER A 99 -4.47 26.88 -19.47
N ALA A 100 -3.79 27.71 -18.67
CA ALA A 100 -3.95 29.14 -18.72
C ALA A 100 -3.78 29.61 -20.18
N ARG A 101 -4.88 30.18 -20.68
CA ARG A 101 -5.01 31.08 -21.84
C ARG A 101 -3.70 31.32 -22.58
N GLY A 102 -3.60 30.81 -23.81
CA GLY A 102 -2.47 31.09 -24.69
C GLY A 102 -2.22 32.60 -24.79
N SER A 103 -1.10 33.05 -24.23
CA SER A 103 -0.54 34.36 -24.50
C SER A 103 0.39 34.20 -25.71
N TRP A 104 -0.13 34.60 -26.87
CA TRP A 104 0.62 34.83 -28.10
C TRP A 104 1.54 36.03 -27.94
#